data_AF-A0A151F800-F1
#
_entry.id   AF-A0A151F800-F1
#
_cell.length_a   1.000
_cell.length_b   1.000
_cell.length_c   1.000
_cell.angle_alpha   90.00
_cell.angle_beta   90.00
_cell.angle_gamma   90.00
#
_symmetry.space_group_name_H-M   'P 1'
#
loop_
_entity.id
_entity.type
_entity.pdbx_description
1 polymer ?
#
loop_
_entity_poly.entity_id
_entity_poly.type
_entity_poly.pdbx_seq_one_letter_code
_entity_poly.pdbx_strand_id
1 'polypeptide(L)'
;MKKVKKGAGVKRTERTIMRKDADTKRKYTVAFDLDGTLADCKGGWEKYSDFPGNPLPGVKYNLQRLRDAGFKIGVYTTRNYKDVYKWLEKHGLLSLVDWVNENPSQPPDTGVKPFADYYVDDRGIRFEGDMDSIVDRIIKGTYIPWQEKDGENEKLSLEKYFVEVLSREQEQEIKTLADAAAVLTRAEIGDAFARALALLQDEKNQKK
;
A
#
# COMPACT_ATOMS: atom_id res chain seq x y z
N MET A 1 48.60 -29.29 -31.57
CA MET A 1 47.32 -28.61 -31.85
C MET A 1 46.52 -28.44 -30.56
N LYS A 2 46.08 -27.19 -30.30
CA LYS A 2 45.07 -26.65 -29.36
C LYS A 2 45.07 -27.11 -27.88
N LYS A 3 45.72 -26.30 -27.03
CA LYS A 3 45.46 -26.20 -25.59
C LYS A 3 44.05 -25.64 -25.34
N VAL A 4 43.23 -26.36 -24.58
CA VAL A 4 41.93 -25.90 -24.08
C VAL A 4 42.18 -24.97 -22.89
N LYS A 5 41.84 -23.68 -23.04
CA LYS A 5 41.86 -22.71 -21.94
C LYS A 5 40.58 -22.88 -21.10
N LYS A 6 40.76 -23.19 -19.81
CA LYS A 6 39.72 -23.12 -18.78
C LYS A 6 39.19 -21.68 -18.71
N GLY A 7 37.90 -21.50 -19.00
CA GLY A 7 37.20 -20.25 -18.75
C GLY A 7 37.03 -20.04 -17.25
N ALA A 8 37.58 -18.95 -16.74
CA ALA A 8 37.38 -18.51 -15.37
C ALA A 8 35.92 -18.12 -15.16
N GLY A 9 35.28 -18.71 -14.14
CA GLY A 9 33.95 -18.32 -13.69
C GLY A 9 33.94 -16.86 -13.25
N VAL A 10 33.16 -16.04 -13.95
CA VAL A 10 32.89 -14.66 -13.56
C VAL A 10 32.04 -14.69 -12.30
N LYS A 11 32.63 -14.24 -11.20
CA LYS A 11 31.97 -14.07 -9.90
C LYS A 11 30.83 -13.07 -10.05
N ARG A 12 29.69 -13.46 -9.52
CA ARG A 12 28.46 -12.68 -9.39
C ARG A 12 28.71 -11.58 -8.35
N THR A 13 29.30 -10.46 -8.76
CA THR A 13 29.50 -9.30 -7.88
C THR A 13 28.72 -8.11 -8.42
N GLU A 14 27.77 -7.65 -7.58
CA GLU A 14 27.36 -6.25 -7.45
C GLU A 14 27.10 -5.51 -8.76
N ARG A 15 25.89 -5.71 -9.31
CA ARG A 15 25.32 -4.74 -10.26
C ARG A 15 24.90 -3.48 -9.51
N THR A 16 25.90 -2.67 -9.16
CA THR A 16 25.78 -1.22 -9.03
C THR A 16 25.35 -0.69 -10.41
N ILE A 17 24.04 -0.68 -10.67
CA ILE A 17 23.49 0.03 -11.80
C ILE A 17 23.47 1.49 -11.38
N MET A 18 24.53 2.20 -11.77
CA MET A 18 24.56 3.64 -12.00
C MET A 18 23.23 4.06 -12.65
N ARG A 19 22.31 4.68 -11.90
CA ARG A 19 21.14 5.36 -12.46
C ARG A 19 21.48 6.84 -12.65
N LYS A 20 22.38 7.11 -13.60
CA LYS A 20 22.36 8.37 -14.36
C LYS A 20 21.24 8.19 -15.37
N ASP A 21 20.07 8.78 -15.09
CA ASP A 21 18.95 9.08 -16.00
C ASP A 21 17.73 9.37 -15.11
N ALA A 22 17.77 10.50 -14.39
CA ALA A 22 16.80 10.83 -13.36
C ALA A 22 15.48 11.44 -13.89
N ASP A 23 15.31 11.59 -15.21
CA ASP A 23 14.17 12.36 -15.76
C ASP A 23 13.33 11.63 -16.84
N THR A 24 13.62 10.35 -17.15
CA THR A 24 12.88 9.59 -18.18
C THR A 24 12.38 8.22 -17.74
N LYS A 25 12.60 7.85 -16.47
CA LYS A 25 12.20 6.52 -15.98
C LYS A 25 10.73 6.51 -15.57
N ARG A 26 9.92 5.71 -16.28
CA ARG A 26 8.51 5.50 -15.92
C ARG A 26 8.38 5.11 -14.44
N LYS A 27 7.45 5.75 -13.72
CA LYS A 27 7.09 5.33 -12.36
C LYS A 27 6.41 3.97 -12.43
N TYR A 28 6.76 3.06 -11.53
CA TYR A 28 6.07 1.78 -11.40
C TYR A 28 4.62 2.03 -11.00
N THR A 29 3.69 1.26 -11.58
CA THR A 29 2.25 1.41 -11.37
C THR A 29 1.68 0.16 -10.69
N VAL A 30 0.90 0.36 -9.63
CA VAL A 30 0.12 -0.70 -8.97
C VAL A 30 -1.36 -0.47 -9.24
N ALA A 31 -2.04 -1.50 -9.74
CA ALA A 31 -3.48 -1.52 -9.90
C ALA A 31 -4.09 -2.38 -8.77
N PHE A 32 -4.90 -1.75 -7.91
CA PHE A 32 -5.63 -2.43 -6.86
C PHE A 32 -7.08 -2.64 -7.28
N ASP A 33 -7.62 -3.83 -7.10
CA ASP A 33 -9.06 -4.00 -7.00
C ASP A 33 -9.63 -3.19 -5.81
N LEU A 34 -10.94 -2.96 -5.79
CA LEU A 34 -11.63 -2.28 -4.71
C LEU A 34 -12.29 -3.26 -3.73
N ASP A 35 -13.27 -4.04 -4.18
CA ASP A 35 -14.19 -4.78 -3.31
C ASP A 35 -13.60 -6.09 -2.82
N GLY A 36 -13.20 -6.14 -1.55
CA GLY A 36 -12.45 -7.25 -1.00
C GLY A 36 -10.94 -7.04 -1.05
N THR A 37 -10.48 -5.90 -1.59
CA THR A 37 -9.04 -5.60 -1.71
C THR A 37 -8.67 -4.31 -0.97
N LEU A 38 -9.34 -3.19 -1.28
CA LEU A 38 -9.18 -1.92 -0.56
C LEU A 38 -10.37 -1.65 0.35
N ALA A 39 -11.57 -2.10 -0.02
CA ALA A 39 -12.80 -1.98 0.74
C ALA A 39 -13.25 -3.35 1.26
N ASP A 40 -13.88 -3.37 2.42
CA ASP A 40 -14.57 -4.54 2.93
C ASP A 40 -15.73 -4.93 1.99
N CYS A 41 -15.79 -6.21 1.65
CA CYS A 41 -16.86 -6.83 0.86
C CYS A 41 -17.32 -8.15 1.50
N LYS A 42 -17.16 -8.30 2.83
CA LYS A 42 -17.57 -9.52 3.55
C LYS A 42 -19.10 -9.68 3.55
N GLY A 43 -19.54 -10.81 3.00
CA GLY A 43 -20.97 -11.07 2.73
C GLY A 43 -21.35 -10.82 1.27
N GLY A 44 -20.40 -10.49 0.40
CA GLY A 44 -20.57 -10.48 -1.04
C GLY A 44 -21.14 -9.17 -1.60
N TRP A 45 -21.13 -9.09 -2.93
CA TRP A 45 -21.52 -7.90 -3.69
C TRP A 45 -22.95 -7.44 -3.39
N GLU A 46 -23.90 -8.37 -3.21
CA GLU A 46 -25.31 -8.05 -2.97
C GLU A 46 -25.52 -7.16 -1.75
N LYS A 47 -24.68 -7.32 -0.71
CA LYS A 47 -24.74 -6.50 0.50
C LYS A 47 -24.19 -5.08 0.29
N TYR A 48 -23.25 -4.91 -0.64
CA TYR A 48 -22.54 -3.65 -0.89
C TYR A 48 -22.84 -3.10 -2.30
N SER A 49 -23.98 -3.47 -2.88
CA SER A 49 -24.35 -3.16 -4.27
C SER A 49 -24.36 -1.66 -4.54
N ASP A 50 -24.81 -0.88 -3.57
CA ASP A 50 -25.02 0.56 -3.72
C ASP A 50 -23.75 1.38 -3.47
N PHE A 51 -22.89 0.91 -2.55
CA PHE A 51 -21.67 1.61 -2.18
C PHE A 51 -20.64 0.65 -1.56
N PRO A 52 -19.33 0.81 -1.83
CA PRO A 52 -18.31 -0.06 -1.24
C PRO A 52 -18.27 0.05 0.30
N GLY A 53 -17.86 -1.03 0.96
CA GLY A 53 -17.69 -1.08 2.41
C GLY A 53 -16.55 -0.17 2.91
N ASN A 54 -16.29 -0.18 4.23
CA ASN A 54 -15.20 0.62 4.80
C ASN A 54 -13.83 0.17 4.28
N PRO A 55 -12.82 1.05 4.23
CA PRO A 55 -11.45 0.65 3.92
C PRO A 55 -10.99 -0.48 4.83
N LEU A 56 -10.30 -1.48 4.27
CA LEU A 56 -9.66 -2.52 5.06
C LEU A 56 -8.55 -1.92 5.95
N PRO A 57 -8.22 -2.59 7.08
CA PRO A 57 -7.13 -2.17 7.96
C PRO A 57 -5.82 -1.89 7.22
N GLY A 58 -5.23 -0.73 7.51
CA GLY A 58 -3.92 -0.34 6.97
C GLY A 58 -3.92 0.13 5.51
N VAL A 59 -5.07 0.22 4.82
CA VAL A 59 -5.15 0.69 3.43
C VAL A 59 -4.50 2.07 3.26
N LYS A 60 -4.91 3.06 4.05
CA LYS A 60 -4.36 4.42 3.98
C LYS A 60 -2.84 4.45 4.16
N TYR A 61 -2.36 3.76 5.19
CA TYR A 61 -0.93 3.65 5.51
C TYR A 61 -0.14 3.00 4.37
N ASN A 62 -0.62 1.88 3.81
CA ASN A 62 0.08 1.18 2.73
C ASN A 62 0.05 1.93 1.40
N LEU A 63 -1.05 2.60 1.06
CA LEU A 63 -1.10 3.46 -0.11
C LEU A 63 -0.12 4.64 0.04
N GLN A 64 -0.04 5.26 1.23
CA GLN A 64 0.94 6.31 1.50
C GLN A 64 2.38 5.80 1.32
N ARG A 65 2.71 4.61 1.85
CA ARG A 65 4.03 4.00 1.66
C ARG A 65 4.39 3.79 0.19
N LEU A 66 3.43 3.39 -0.63
CA LEU A 66 3.65 3.26 -2.08
C LEU A 66 3.89 4.62 -2.74
N ARG A 67 3.13 5.65 -2.35
CA ARG A 67 3.33 7.03 -2.83
C ARG A 67 4.72 7.55 -2.47
N ASP A 68 5.14 7.36 -1.22
CA ASP A 68 6.44 7.78 -0.70
C ASP A 68 7.60 7.05 -1.42
N ALA A 69 7.37 5.79 -1.82
CA ALA A 69 8.30 5.01 -2.63
C ALA A 69 8.26 5.36 -4.14
N GLY A 70 7.44 6.33 -4.55
CA GLY A 70 7.38 6.85 -5.92
C GLY A 70 6.52 6.04 -6.89
N PHE A 71 5.63 5.18 -6.39
CA PHE A 71 4.69 4.44 -7.23
C PHE A 71 3.51 5.31 -7.66
N LYS A 72 2.98 5.02 -8.85
CA LYS A 72 1.62 5.41 -9.23
C LYS A 72 0.64 4.37 -8.73
N ILE A 73 -0.49 4.82 -8.23
CA ILE A 73 -1.52 3.97 -7.62
C ILE A 73 -2.81 4.17 -8.39
N GLY A 74 -3.39 3.07 -8.88
CA GLY A 74 -4.70 3.08 -9.48
C GLY A 74 -5.66 2.12 -8.80
N VAL A 75 -6.94 2.44 -8.89
CA VAL A 75 -8.02 1.51 -8.57
C VAL A 75 -8.55 0.93 -9.88
N TYR A 76 -8.57 -0.40 -10.01
CA TYR A 76 -9.10 -1.13 -11.15
C TYR A 76 -10.20 -2.08 -10.70
N THR A 77 -11.45 -1.69 -10.92
CA THR A 77 -12.62 -2.35 -10.36
C THR A 77 -13.74 -2.42 -11.39
N THR A 78 -14.70 -3.33 -11.18
CA THR A 78 -15.94 -3.40 -11.97
C THR A 78 -16.91 -2.27 -11.62
N ARG A 79 -16.69 -1.54 -10.51
CA ARG A 79 -17.51 -0.37 -10.16
C ARG A 79 -17.34 0.77 -11.15
N ASN A 80 -18.38 1.59 -11.29
CA ASN A 80 -18.28 2.82 -12.06
C ASN A 80 -17.37 3.83 -11.33
N TYR A 81 -16.62 4.63 -12.10
CA TYR A 81 -15.61 5.53 -11.56
C TYR A 81 -16.18 6.59 -10.60
N LYS A 82 -17.43 7.03 -10.78
CA LYS A 82 -18.05 8.08 -9.96
C LYS A 82 -18.21 7.63 -8.52
N ASP A 83 -18.67 6.40 -8.31
CA ASP A 83 -18.87 5.88 -6.96
C ASP A 83 -17.54 5.56 -6.27
N VAL A 84 -16.53 5.14 -7.03
CA VAL A 84 -15.17 4.98 -6.52
C VAL A 84 -14.61 6.33 -6.05
N TYR A 85 -14.74 7.41 -6.83
CA TYR A 85 -14.24 8.72 -6.40
C TYR A 85 -14.96 9.24 -5.16
N LYS A 86 -16.29 9.08 -5.06
CA LYS A 86 -17.04 9.41 -3.84
C LYS A 86 -16.53 8.61 -2.64
N TRP A 87 -16.24 7.33 -2.82
CA TRP A 87 -15.70 6.47 -1.77
C TRP A 87 -14.30 6.92 -1.33
N LEU A 88 -13.41 7.22 -2.29
CA LEU A 88 -12.08 7.74 -2.01
C LEU A 88 -12.12 9.08 -1.26
N GLU A 89 -13.01 9.98 -1.66
CA GLU A 89 -13.21 11.28 -0.99
C GLU A 89 -13.72 11.09 0.45
N LYS A 90 -14.80 10.31 0.62
CA LYS A 90 -15.40 10.01 1.93
C LYS A 90 -14.38 9.48 2.93
N HIS A 91 -13.42 8.68 2.47
CA HIS A 91 -12.42 8.04 3.33
C HIS A 91 -11.05 8.75 3.34
N GLY A 92 -10.94 9.92 2.72
CA GLY A 92 -9.69 10.71 2.70
C GLY A 92 -8.53 10.00 1.99
N LEU A 93 -8.84 9.23 0.94
CA LEU A 93 -7.90 8.46 0.12
C LEU A 93 -7.69 9.08 -1.27
N LEU A 94 -8.49 10.08 -1.64
CA LEU A 94 -8.49 10.68 -2.98
C LEU A 94 -7.10 11.18 -3.42
N SER A 95 -6.32 11.77 -2.51
CA SER A 95 -4.97 12.28 -2.82
C SER A 95 -3.90 11.19 -3.02
N LEU A 96 -4.22 9.93 -2.68
CA LEU A 96 -3.31 8.78 -2.76
C LEU A 96 -3.51 7.98 -4.05
N VAL A 97 -4.60 8.20 -4.76
CA VAL A 97 -4.96 7.47 -5.98
C VAL A 97 -4.79 8.39 -7.18
N ASP A 98 -4.03 7.95 -8.17
CA ASP A 98 -3.73 8.70 -9.38
C ASP A 98 -4.80 8.52 -10.47
N TRP A 99 -5.50 7.38 -10.48
CA TRP A 99 -6.51 7.06 -11.48
C TRP A 99 -7.48 5.95 -11.06
N VAL A 100 -8.63 5.89 -11.72
CA VAL A 100 -9.66 4.86 -11.54
C VAL A 100 -10.02 4.27 -12.90
N ASN A 101 -9.92 2.95 -13.04
CA ASN A 101 -10.22 2.10 -14.20
C ASN A 101 -9.45 2.38 -15.50
N GLU A 102 -8.91 3.58 -15.69
CA GLU A 102 -8.17 3.97 -16.88
C GLU A 102 -6.82 4.58 -16.46
N ASN A 103 -5.71 3.99 -16.89
CA ASN A 103 -4.39 4.52 -16.61
C ASN A 103 -4.03 5.63 -17.64
N PRO A 104 -3.77 6.88 -17.23
CA PRO A 104 -3.37 7.95 -18.17
C PRO A 104 -2.05 7.69 -18.90
N SER A 105 -1.24 6.73 -18.43
CA SER A 105 0.02 6.30 -19.04
C SER A 105 -0.13 5.02 -19.89
N GLN A 106 -1.35 4.71 -20.33
CA GLN A 106 -1.65 3.61 -21.23
C GLN A 106 -0.89 3.77 -22.57
N PRO A 107 -0.22 2.72 -23.08
CA PRO A 107 0.38 2.78 -24.42
C PRO A 107 -0.69 2.96 -25.50
N PRO A 108 -0.38 3.67 -26.61
CA PRO A 108 -1.31 3.81 -27.72
C PRO A 108 -1.67 2.44 -28.31
N ASP A 109 -2.87 2.34 -28.90
CA ASP A 109 -3.37 1.14 -29.57
C ASP A 109 -3.44 -0.12 -28.68
N THR A 110 -3.73 0.05 -27.39
CA THR A 110 -3.92 -1.06 -26.44
C THR A 110 -5.37 -1.18 -25.96
N GLY A 111 -5.72 -2.34 -25.42
CA GLY A 111 -7.06 -2.60 -24.89
C GLY A 111 -7.36 -1.89 -23.57
N VAL A 112 -8.57 -2.11 -23.06
CA VAL A 112 -9.11 -1.45 -21.85
C VAL A 112 -8.49 -1.90 -20.53
N LYS A 113 -7.68 -2.96 -20.53
CA LYS A 113 -6.98 -3.42 -19.31
C LYS A 113 -5.88 -2.40 -18.96
N PRO A 114 -5.91 -1.80 -17.75
CA PRO A 114 -4.91 -0.83 -17.35
C PRO A 114 -3.51 -1.41 -17.42
N PHE A 115 -2.58 -0.70 -18.06
CA PHE A 115 -1.18 -1.06 -18.07
C PHE A 115 -0.57 -0.82 -16.68
N ALA A 116 -0.26 -1.89 -15.94
CA ALA A 116 0.31 -1.81 -14.60
C ALA A 116 1.46 -2.82 -14.43
N ASP A 117 2.39 -2.52 -13.51
CA ASP A 117 3.49 -3.42 -13.16
C ASP A 117 3.06 -4.48 -12.14
N TYR A 118 2.05 -4.17 -11.32
CA TYR A 118 1.51 -5.06 -10.30
C TYR A 118 -0.02 -4.97 -10.28
N TYR A 119 -0.68 -6.12 -10.10
CA TYR A 119 -2.11 -6.23 -9.83
C TYR A 119 -2.29 -6.84 -8.45
N VAL A 120 -3.14 -6.22 -7.64
CA VAL A 120 -3.53 -6.71 -6.32
C VAL A 120 -5.04 -6.86 -6.33
N ASP A 121 -5.50 -8.10 -6.17
CA ASP A 121 -6.91 -8.47 -6.39
C ASP A 121 -7.21 -9.68 -5.50
N ASP A 122 -8.30 -9.62 -4.74
CA ASP A 122 -8.72 -10.65 -3.79
C ASP A 122 -9.07 -11.98 -4.47
N ARG A 123 -9.50 -11.90 -5.73
CA ARG A 123 -9.85 -13.04 -6.59
C ARG A 123 -8.75 -13.40 -7.58
N GLY A 124 -7.68 -12.62 -7.62
CA GLY A 124 -6.52 -12.87 -8.47
C GLY A 124 -5.73 -14.11 -8.05
N ILE A 125 -5.57 -15.06 -8.96
CA ILE A 125 -4.64 -16.19 -8.77
C ILE A 125 -3.30 -15.82 -9.40
N ARG A 126 -2.23 -15.83 -8.60
CA ARG A 126 -0.87 -15.57 -9.11
C ARG A 126 -0.47 -16.68 -10.09
N PHE A 127 -0.16 -16.29 -11.33
CA PHE A 127 0.41 -17.20 -12.31
C PHE A 127 1.92 -17.37 -12.05
N GLU A 128 2.35 -18.60 -11.79
CA GLU A 128 3.75 -18.94 -11.52
C GLU A 128 4.35 -19.88 -12.57
N GLY A 129 3.72 -19.99 -13.75
CA GLY A 129 4.21 -20.78 -14.88
C GLY A 129 3.58 -22.16 -15.03
N ASP A 130 2.64 -22.54 -14.16
CA ASP A 130 1.92 -23.81 -14.19
C ASP A 130 0.41 -23.56 -14.31
N MET A 131 -0.11 -23.65 -15.54
CA MET A 131 -1.52 -23.44 -15.83
C MET A 131 -2.37 -24.62 -15.35
N ASP A 132 -1.87 -25.85 -15.51
CA ASP A 132 -2.61 -27.07 -15.21
C ASP A 132 -2.94 -27.13 -13.72
N SER A 133 -1.97 -26.81 -12.86
CA SER A 133 -2.19 -26.74 -11.41
C SER A 133 -3.25 -25.68 -11.03
N ILE A 134 -3.25 -24.53 -11.69
CA ILE A 134 -4.25 -23.48 -11.43
C ILE A 134 -5.64 -23.95 -11.84
N VAL A 135 -5.79 -24.50 -13.04
CA VAL A 135 -7.07 -25.01 -13.55
C VAL A 135 -7.60 -26.12 -12.64
N ASP A 136 -6.74 -27.06 -12.23
CA ASP A 136 -7.09 -28.11 -11.29
C ASP A 136 -7.62 -27.56 -9.98
N ARG A 137 -6.97 -26.52 -9.43
CA ARG A 137 -7.40 -25.89 -8.18
C ARG A 137 -8.74 -25.18 -8.31
N ILE A 138 -9.00 -24.54 -9.45
CA ILE A 138 -10.27 -23.87 -9.76
C ILE A 138 -11.38 -24.91 -9.84
N ILE A 139 -11.22 -25.96 -10.65
CA ILE A 139 -12.23 -27.00 -10.86
C ILE A 139 -12.54 -27.73 -9.53
N LYS A 140 -11.52 -28.02 -8.73
CA LYS A 140 -11.68 -28.69 -7.43
C LYS A 140 -12.21 -27.76 -6.33
N GLY A 141 -12.38 -26.46 -6.60
CA GLY A 141 -12.84 -25.48 -5.60
C GLY A 141 -11.87 -25.29 -4.43
N THR A 142 -10.58 -25.56 -4.62
CA THR A 142 -9.56 -25.52 -3.55
C THR A 142 -8.95 -24.13 -3.36
N TYR A 143 -9.31 -23.17 -4.20
CA TYR A 143 -8.95 -21.77 -4.02
C TYR A 143 -10.03 -21.08 -3.18
N ILE A 144 -9.71 -20.80 -1.92
CA ILE A 144 -10.63 -20.13 -0.98
C ILE A 144 -10.22 -18.65 -0.90
N PRO A 145 -11.12 -17.71 -1.25
CA PRO A 145 -10.91 -16.27 -1.06
C PRO A 145 -10.50 -15.95 0.37
N TRP A 146 -9.69 -14.91 0.56
CA TRP A 146 -9.17 -14.63 1.90
C TRP A 146 -10.27 -14.26 2.91
N GLN A 147 -11.37 -13.67 2.44
CA GLN A 147 -12.54 -13.28 3.25
C GLN A 147 -13.32 -14.48 3.80
N GLU A 148 -13.14 -15.66 3.20
CA GLU A 148 -13.82 -16.91 3.56
C GLU A 148 -12.92 -17.85 4.38
N LYS A 149 -11.68 -17.45 4.68
CA LYS A 149 -10.80 -18.24 5.55
C LYS A 149 -11.23 -18.09 7.00
N ASP A 150 -11.30 -19.21 7.74
CA ASP A 150 -11.78 -19.25 9.12
C ASP A 150 -11.02 -18.26 10.04
N GLY A 151 -11.79 -17.47 10.78
CA GLY A 151 -11.34 -16.27 11.48
C GLY A 151 -10.40 -16.45 12.68
N GLU A 152 -10.08 -17.68 13.10
CA GLU A 152 -9.19 -17.92 14.25
C GLU A 152 -7.72 -17.60 13.92
N ASN A 153 -7.26 -17.95 12.71
CA ASN A 153 -5.93 -17.51 12.23
C ASN A 153 -5.92 -16.03 11.83
N GLU A 154 -7.06 -15.50 11.41
CA GLU A 154 -7.22 -14.11 10.96
C GLU A 154 -7.16 -13.12 12.13
N LYS A 155 -7.86 -13.39 13.25
CA LYS A 155 -7.80 -12.55 14.47
C LYS A 155 -6.38 -12.40 15.00
N LEU A 156 -5.65 -13.52 15.12
CA LEU A 156 -4.24 -13.49 15.55
C LEU A 156 -3.35 -12.72 14.56
N SER A 157 -3.61 -12.82 13.26
CA SER A 157 -2.82 -12.10 12.24
C SER A 157 -3.14 -10.61 12.20
N LEU A 158 -4.41 -10.24 12.34
CA LEU A 158 -4.90 -8.86 12.30
C LEU A 158 -4.53 -8.11 13.58
N GLU A 159 -4.66 -8.73 14.76
CA GLU A 159 -4.18 -8.12 16.00
C GLU A 159 -2.67 -7.90 15.96
N LYS A 160 -1.91 -8.90 15.49
CA LYS A 160 -0.47 -8.78 15.33
C LYS A 160 -0.10 -7.68 14.32
N TYR A 161 -0.79 -7.63 13.19
CA TYR A 161 -0.60 -6.61 12.17
C TYR A 161 -0.99 -5.21 12.65
N PHE A 162 -2.12 -5.06 13.36
CA PHE A 162 -2.53 -3.79 13.95
C PHE A 162 -1.52 -3.29 14.98
N VAL A 163 -1.05 -4.17 15.88
CA VAL A 163 0.00 -3.84 16.84
C VAL A 163 1.27 -3.40 16.13
N GLU A 164 1.65 -4.10 15.05
CA GLU A 164 2.84 -3.77 14.27
C GLU A 164 2.71 -2.46 13.49
N VAL A 165 1.52 -2.13 12.96
CA VAL A 165 1.27 -0.85 12.27
C VAL A 165 1.23 0.31 13.27
N LEU A 166 0.50 0.17 14.39
CA LEU A 166 0.39 1.20 15.42
C LEU A 166 1.75 1.51 16.06
N SER A 167 2.56 0.49 16.33
CA SER A 167 3.92 0.70 16.84
C SER A 167 4.81 1.44 15.85
N ARG A 168 4.73 1.12 14.55
CA ARG A 168 5.46 1.85 13.51
C ARG A 168 5.03 3.31 13.37
N GLU A 169 3.73 3.60 13.48
CA GLU A 169 3.23 4.98 13.48
C GLU A 169 3.77 5.77 14.67
N GLN A 170 3.75 5.19 15.87
CA GLN A 170 4.32 5.80 17.07
C GLN A 170 5.84 6.01 16.96
N GLU A 171 6.58 5.04 16.43
CA GLU A 171 8.02 5.16 16.20
C GLU A 171 8.35 6.29 15.22
N GLN A 172 7.56 6.44 14.15
CA GLN A 172 7.74 7.49 13.16
C GLN A 172 7.45 8.88 13.76
N GLU A 173 6.42 9.00 14.60
CA GLU A 173 6.09 10.24 15.31
C GLU A 173 7.18 10.63 16.31
N ILE A 174 7.66 9.68 17.12
CA ILE A 174 8.79 9.87 18.05
C ILE A 174 10.04 10.31 17.30
N LYS A 175 10.35 9.67 16.17
CA LYS A 175 11.52 10.04 15.37
C LYS A 175 11.40 11.46 14.81
N THR A 176 10.22 11.84 14.34
CA THR A 176 9.97 13.19 13.83
C THR A 176 10.12 14.25 14.92
N LEU A 177 9.62 13.97 16.13
CA LEU A 177 9.81 14.83 17.31
C LEU A 177 11.28 14.90 17.74
N ALA A 178 12.01 13.78 17.70
CA ALA A 178 13.43 13.72 18.04
C ALA A 178 14.27 14.52 17.04
N ASP A 179 13.99 14.40 15.74
CA ASP A 179 14.65 15.17 14.68
C ASP A 179 14.34 16.67 14.82
N ALA A 180 13.09 17.05 15.13
CA ALA A 180 12.72 18.43 15.41
C ALA A 180 13.42 18.99 16.66
N ALA A 181 13.51 18.19 17.72
CA ALA A 181 14.22 18.57 18.96
C ALA A 181 15.74 18.69 18.75
N ALA A 182 16.33 17.89 17.86
CA ALA A 182 17.76 17.94 17.54
C ALA A 182 18.16 19.22 16.78
N VAL A 183 17.20 19.89 16.12
CA VAL A 183 17.42 21.17 15.42
C VAL A 183 17.25 22.37 16.36
N LEU A 184 16.60 22.19 17.51
CA LEU A 184 16.41 23.25 18.51
C LEU A 184 17.65 23.37 19.42
N THR A 185 18.07 24.60 19.68
CA THR A 185 19.11 24.88 20.67
C THR A 185 18.59 24.64 22.09
N ARG A 186 19.49 24.39 23.05
CA ARG A 186 19.12 24.20 24.47
C ARG A 186 18.26 25.35 25.03
N ALA A 187 18.43 26.58 24.54
CA ALA A 187 17.66 27.74 24.96
C ALA A 187 16.21 27.68 24.45
N GLU A 188 16.00 27.30 23.19
CA GLU A 188 14.67 27.18 22.57
C GLU A 188 13.85 26.03 23.18
N ILE A 189 14.51 24.93 23.57
CA ILE A 189 13.86 23.82 24.29
C ILE A 189 13.36 24.26 25.67
N GLY A 190 14.18 25.02 26.41
CA GLY A 190 13.80 25.54 27.73
C GLY A 190 12.59 26.48 27.66
N ASP A 191 12.55 27.33 26.64
CA ASP A 191 11.47 28.28 26.39
C ASP A 191 10.16 27.58 26.00
N ALA A 192 10.23 26.54 25.17
CA ALA A 192 9.07 25.73 24.82
C ALA A 192 8.51 24.96 26.02
N PHE A 193 9.39 24.42 26.88
CA PHE A 193 9.00 23.68 28.07
C PHE A 193 8.29 24.59 29.10
N ALA A 194 8.78 25.82 29.29
CA ALA A 194 8.15 26.81 30.15
C ALA A 194 6.74 27.19 29.68
N ARG A 195 6.53 27.33 28.36
CA ARG A 195 5.22 27.63 27.77
C ARG A 195 4.24 26.46 27.93
N ALA A 196 4.70 25.23 27.73
CA ALA A 196 3.86 24.04 27.92
C ALA A 196 3.43 23.86 29.38
N LEU A 197 4.33 24.10 30.35
CA LEU A 197 4.02 24.08 31.78
C LEU A 197 2.96 25.12 32.16
N ALA A 198 3.06 26.34 31.62
CA ALA A 198 2.08 27.40 31.85
C ALA A 198 0.69 27.03 31.32
N LEU A 199 0.62 26.47 30.10
CA LEU A 199 -0.65 26.00 29.52
C LEU A 199 -1.31 24.88 30.33
N LEU A 200 -0.53 23.91 30.81
CA LEU A 200 -1.03 22.81 31.64
C LEU A 200 -1.51 23.29 33.03
N GLN A 201 -0.92 24.37 33.56
CA GLN A 201 -1.35 24.98 34.81
C GLN A 201 -2.63 25.80 34.62
N ASP A 202 -2.79 26.51 33.50
CA ASP A 202 -4.02 27.21 33.17
C ASP A 202 -5.19 26.25 32.91
N GLU A 203 -4.98 25.14 32.18
CA GLU A 203 -6.03 24.13 31.99
C GLU A 203 -6.48 23.48 33.31
N LYS A 204 -5.56 23.29 34.26
CA LYS A 204 -5.90 22.78 35.60
C LYS A 204 -6.67 23.79 36.44
N ASN A 205 -6.45 25.09 36.22
CA ASN A 205 -7.15 26.15 36.92
C ASN A 205 -8.54 26.45 36.32
N GLN A 206 -8.73 26.23 35.01
CA GLN A 206 -10.04 26.37 34.36
C GLN A 206 -10.99 25.17 34.60
N LYS A 207 -10.47 24.03 35.08
CA LYS A 207 -11.26 22.83 35.42
C LYS A 207 -11.61 22.72 36.91
N LYS A 208 -11.38 23.76 37.71
CA LYS A 208 -11.84 23.91 39.10
C LYS A 208 -12.97 24.91 39.16
#